data_AF-A0A1F1C2B4-F1
#
_entry.id   AF-A0A1F1C2B4-F1
#
_cell.length_a   1.000
_cell.length_b   1.000
_cell.length_c   1.000
_cell.angle_alpha   90.00
_cell.angle_beta   90.00
_cell.angle_gamma   90.00
#
_symmetry.space_group_name_H-M   'P 1'
#
loop_
_entity.id
_entity.type
_entity.pdbx_description
1 polymer ?
#
loop_
_entity_poly.entity_id
_entity_poly.type
_entity_poly.pdbx_seq_one_letter_code
_entity_poly.pdbx_strand_id
1 'polypeptide(L)'
;MNYKVTVDGKEIEYGALVEKSRFSEKEWSAIYAEIVKQNQPEVFESRKADTDYIDAFGSLIALEERYEALLELLPQDEFSYAGTHPKWVADAVVENTLNKEDTINDISDFLEQCSTLRELQDKLMEYFDLQDC
;
A
#
# COMPACT_ATOMS: atom_id res chain seq x y z
N MET A 1 12.64 4.48 -4.88
CA MET A 1 13.38 4.83 -6.12
C MET A 1 12.39 5.16 -7.22
N ASN A 2 12.79 5.92 -8.26
CA ASN A 2 11.94 6.19 -9.43
C ASN A 2 12.64 5.70 -10.70
N TYR A 3 11.89 5.06 -11.57
CA TYR A 3 12.35 4.45 -12.81
C TYR A 3 11.68 5.12 -13.99
N LYS A 4 12.46 5.40 -15.04
CA LYS A 4 11.97 6.03 -16.26
C LYS A 4 12.23 5.12 -17.44
N VAL A 5 11.19 4.81 -18.19
CA VAL A 5 11.27 3.98 -19.40
C VAL A 5 10.51 4.64 -20.54
N THR A 6 10.91 4.35 -21.77
CA THR A 6 10.20 4.78 -22.98
C THR A 6 9.67 3.55 -23.71
N VAL A 7 8.34 3.48 -23.86
CA VAL A 7 7.65 2.39 -24.56
C VAL A 7 6.78 3.00 -25.65
N ASP A 8 7.00 2.61 -26.90
CA ASP A 8 6.24 3.11 -28.07
C ASP A 8 6.19 4.65 -28.17
N GLY A 9 7.30 5.31 -27.80
CA GLY A 9 7.42 6.77 -27.82
C GLY A 9 6.76 7.48 -26.64
N LYS A 10 6.15 6.76 -25.69
CA LYS A 10 5.60 7.27 -24.45
C LYS A 10 6.62 7.10 -23.33
N GLU A 11 6.94 8.19 -22.63
CA GLU A 11 7.72 8.14 -21.39
C GLU A 11 6.81 7.72 -20.22
N ILE A 12 7.32 6.81 -19.40
CA ILE A 12 6.63 6.27 -18.24
C ILE A 12 7.57 6.43 -17.05
N GLU A 13 7.05 7.02 -15.97
CA GLU A 13 7.72 7.10 -14.69
C GLU A 13 7.00 6.18 -13.70
N TYR A 14 7.76 5.24 -13.14
CA TYR A 14 7.30 4.30 -12.12
C TYR A 14 8.01 4.58 -10.81
N GLY A 15 7.27 4.58 -9.71
CA GLY A 15 7.78 4.66 -8.36
C GLY A 15 6.92 3.80 -7.43
N ALA A 16 7.48 3.45 -6.27
CA ALA A 16 6.87 2.56 -5.29
C ALA A 16 5.40 2.90 -4.93
N LEU A 17 5.09 4.19 -4.81
CA LEU A 17 3.78 4.72 -4.42
C LEU A 17 2.92 5.22 -5.60
N VAL A 18 3.24 4.86 -6.85
CA VAL A 18 2.42 5.26 -8.00
C VAL A 18 1.05 4.57 -7.94
N GLU A 19 0.00 5.36 -7.70
CA GLU A 19 -1.39 4.90 -7.53
C GLU A 19 -2.10 4.57 -8.85
N LYS A 20 -1.66 5.16 -9.96
CA LYS A 20 -2.30 5.04 -11.29
C LYS A 20 -1.56 4.06 -12.20
N SER A 21 -1.46 2.81 -11.79
CA SER A 21 -0.66 1.77 -12.47
C SER A 21 -1.46 0.91 -13.45
N ARG A 22 -2.27 1.53 -14.32
CA ARG A 22 -2.81 0.82 -15.50
C ARG A 22 -1.75 0.83 -16.61
N PHE A 23 -0.73 0.00 -16.43
CA PHE A 23 0.26 -0.30 -17.46
C PHE A 23 -0.14 -1.59 -18.19
N SER A 24 0.12 -1.62 -19.49
CA SER A 24 0.06 -2.84 -20.30
C SER A 24 1.17 -3.81 -19.92
N GLU A 25 1.06 -5.08 -20.30
CA GLU A 25 2.11 -6.09 -20.06
C GLU A 25 3.47 -5.65 -20.62
N LYS A 26 3.48 -5.03 -21.82
CA LYS A 26 4.70 -4.49 -22.43
C LYS A 26 5.32 -3.36 -21.61
N GLU A 27 4.49 -2.46 -21.09
CA GLU A 27 4.95 -1.38 -20.22
C GLU A 27 5.49 -1.94 -18.89
N TRP A 28 4.81 -2.93 -18.30
CA TRP A 28 5.29 -3.61 -17.09
C TRP A 28 6.63 -4.31 -17.30
N SER A 29 6.79 -5.08 -18.38
CA SER A 29 8.05 -5.75 -18.69
C SER A 29 9.19 -4.74 -18.87
N ALA A 30 8.93 -3.61 -19.56
CA ALA A 30 9.92 -2.53 -19.68
C ALA A 30 10.29 -1.91 -18.32
N ILE A 31 9.29 -1.65 -17.46
CA ILE A 31 9.52 -1.16 -16.09
C ILE A 31 10.38 -2.15 -15.30
N TYR A 32 10.03 -3.44 -15.29
CA TYR A 32 10.76 -4.47 -14.55
C TYR A 32 12.20 -4.63 -15.06
N ALA A 33 12.41 -4.59 -16.37
CA ALA A 33 13.74 -4.59 -16.95
C ALA A 33 14.59 -3.41 -16.47
N GLU A 34 14.03 -2.20 -16.41
CA GLU A 34 14.75 -1.02 -15.91
C GLU A 34 15.01 -1.11 -14.40
N ILE A 35 14.07 -1.66 -13.63
CA ILE A 35 14.26 -1.93 -12.19
C ILE A 35 15.43 -2.87 -11.97
N VAL A 36 15.48 -4.02 -12.65
CA VAL A 36 16.59 -4.98 -12.51
C VAL A 36 17.90 -4.36 -12.97
N LYS A 37 17.88 -3.60 -14.07
CA LYS A 37 19.09 -2.94 -14.60
C LYS A 37 19.71 -1.95 -13.61
N GLN A 38 18.89 -1.14 -12.92
CA GLN A 38 19.41 -0.15 -11.97
C GLN A 38 19.82 -0.79 -10.63
N ASN A 39 19.11 -1.82 -10.16
CA ASN A 39 19.38 -2.43 -8.85
C ASN A 39 20.39 -3.58 -8.88
N GLN A 40 20.40 -4.35 -9.98
CA GLN A 40 21.18 -5.57 -10.13
C GLN A 40 21.80 -5.63 -11.55
N PRO A 41 22.68 -4.68 -11.92
CA PRO A 41 23.18 -4.53 -13.30
C PRO A 41 23.90 -5.78 -13.82
N GLU A 42 24.63 -6.51 -12.97
CA GLU A 42 25.33 -7.74 -13.36
C GLU A 42 24.34 -8.88 -13.71
N VAL A 43 23.25 -8.99 -12.94
CA VAL A 43 22.18 -9.95 -13.20
C VAL A 43 21.45 -9.57 -14.49
N PHE A 44 21.16 -8.28 -14.67
CA PHE A 44 20.55 -7.78 -15.90
C PHE A 44 21.40 -8.15 -17.13
N GLU A 45 22.69 -7.83 -17.14
CA GLU A 45 23.55 -8.10 -18.30
C GLU A 45 23.67 -9.60 -18.62
N SER A 46 23.66 -10.47 -17.62
CA SER A 46 23.73 -11.92 -17.81
C SER A 46 22.40 -12.58 -18.19
N ARG A 47 21.25 -11.95 -17.85
CA ARG A 47 19.91 -12.55 -18.00
C ARG A 47 18.93 -11.73 -18.84
N LYS A 48 19.30 -10.57 -19.41
CA LYS A 48 18.39 -9.67 -20.16
C LYS A 48 17.66 -10.29 -21.35
N ALA A 49 18.12 -11.43 -21.86
CA ALA A 49 17.45 -12.18 -22.93
C ALA A 49 16.35 -13.13 -22.40
N ASP A 50 16.34 -13.42 -21.10
CA ASP A 50 15.35 -14.24 -20.41
C ASP A 50 14.29 -13.32 -19.80
N THR A 51 13.30 -12.96 -20.64
CA THR A 51 12.27 -11.99 -20.26
C THR A 51 11.45 -12.45 -19.05
N ASP A 52 11.10 -13.74 -18.97
CA ASP A 52 10.34 -14.28 -17.83
C ASP A 52 11.12 -14.13 -16.52
N TYR A 53 12.44 -14.40 -16.54
CA TYR A 53 13.29 -14.18 -15.38
C TYR A 53 13.38 -12.70 -14.98
N ILE A 54 13.58 -11.82 -15.95
CA ILE A 54 13.69 -10.38 -15.70
C ILE A 54 12.38 -9.80 -15.17
N ASP A 55 11.25 -10.20 -15.75
CA ASP A 55 9.93 -9.75 -15.31
C ASP A 55 9.63 -10.24 -13.89
N ALA A 56 9.90 -11.52 -13.60
CA ALA A 56 9.74 -12.07 -12.26
C ALA A 56 10.63 -11.35 -11.25
N PHE A 57 11.92 -11.18 -11.55
CA PHE A 57 12.86 -10.57 -10.61
C PHE A 57 12.59 -9.07 -10.41
N GLY A 58 12.29 -8.33 -11.48
CA GLY A 58 11.91 -6.93 -11.39
C GLY A 58 10.60 -6.72 -10.64
N SER A 59 9.63 -7.63 -10.77
CA SER A 59 8.40 -7.58 -9.97
C SER A 59 8.65 -7.78 -8.47
N LEU A 60 9.62 -8.63 -8.10
CA LEU A 60 10.00 -8.86 -6.71
C LEU A 60 10.67 -7.62 -6.10
N ILE A 61 11.61 -7.00 -6.83
CA ILE A 61 12.26 -5.74 -6.39
C ILE A 61 11.20 -4.64 -6.27
N ALA A 62 10.30 -4.50 -7.26
CA ALA A 62 9.22 -3.52 -7.22
C ALA A 62 8.27 -3.71 -6.01
N LEU A 63 8.03 -4.96 -5.62
CA LEU A 63 7.21 -5.29 -4.45
C LEU A 63 7.93 -4.94 -3.14
N GLU A 64 9.21 -5.25 -3.04
CA GLU A 64 10.06 -4.89 -1.89
C GLU A 64 10.10 -3.38 -1.69
N GLU A 65 10.40 -2.61 -2.74
CA GLU A 65 10.43 -1.15 -2.66
C GLU A 65 9.07 -0.54 -2.30
N ARG A 66 7.97 -1.12 -2.79
CA ARG A 66 6.62 -0.70 -2.40
C ARG A 66 6.37 -0.97 -0.92
N TYR A 67 6.79 -2.13 -0.44
CA TYR A 67 6.65 -2.49 0.96
C TYR A 67 7.46 -1.54 1.85
N GLU A 68 8.72 -1.26 1.52
CA GLU A 68 9.55 -0.29 2.26
C GLU A 68 8.94 1.12 2.25
N ALA A 69 8.48 1.60 1.09
CA ALA A 69 7.87 2.92 0.99
C ALA A 69 6.56 3.02 1.80
N LEU A 70 5.77 1.95 1.87
CA LEU A 70 4.57 1.91 2.70
C LEU A 70 4.92 1.84 4.19
N LEU A 71 5.97 1.09 4.56
CA LEU A 71 6.48 1.07 5.93
C LEU A 71 6.88 2.45 6.39
N GLU A 72 7.60 3.23 5.59
CA GLU A 72 8.03 4.59 5.93
C GLU A 72 6.86 5.54 6.23
N LEU A 73 5.66 5.26 5.71
CA LEU A 73 4.46 6.07 5.97
C LEU A 73 3.77 5.73 7.29
N LEU A 74 4.12 4.61 7.94
CA LEU A 74 3.51 4.21 9.20
C LEU A 74 4.05 5.04 10.38
N PRO A 75 3.30 5.16 11.49
CA PRO A 75 3.79 5.74 12.73
C PRO A 75 4.97 4.90 13.26
N GLN A 76 6.20 5.35 13.00
CA GLN A 76 7.40 4.57 13.32
C GLN A 76 7.69 4.46 14.82
N ASP A 77 7.05 5.32 15.62
CA ASP A 77 7.02 5.30 17.07
C ASP A 77 6.20 4.12 17.62
N GLU A 78 5.19 3.67 16.88
CA GLU A 78 4.39 2.48 17.20
C GLU A 78 4.92 1.22 16.48
N PHE A 79 5.43 1.37 15.25
CA PHE A 79 5.90 0.27 14.40
C PHE A 79 7.33 0.53 13.92
N SER A 80 8.33 -0.07 14.57
CA SER A 80 9.73 0.13 14.18
C SER A 80 10.03 -0.42 12.78
N TYR A 81 10.64 0.38 11.91
CA TYR A 81 11.21 -0.03 10.62
C TYR A 81 12.05 -1.33 10.72
N ALA A 82 12.82 -1.47 11.81
CA ALA A 82 13.67 -2.63 12.05
C ALA A 82 12.89 -3.77 12.73
N GLY A 83 12.23 -4.60 11.92
CA GLY A 83 11.64 -5.86 12.39
C GLY A 83 10.12 -5.92 12.44
N THR A 84 9.42 -4.88 11.96
CA THR A 84 7.96 -4.98 11.79
C THR A 84 7.65 -5.95 10.64
N HIS A 85 7.05 -7.08 11.01
CA HIS A 85 6.65 -8.11 10.06
C HIS A 85 5.53 -7.58 9.14
N PRO A 86 5.58 -7.81 7.80
CA PRO A 86 4.57 -7.31 6.86
C PRO A 86 3.12 -7.62 7.25
N LYS A 87 2.90 -8.79 7.85
CA LYS A 87 1.59 -9.21 8.39
C LYS A 87 1.09 -8.29 9.49
N TRP A 88 1.94 -7.78 10.38
CA TRP A 88 1.51 -6.92 11.48
C TRP A 88 1.08 -5.54 10.99
N VAL A 89 1.75 -5.02 9.96
CA VAL A 89 1.31 -3.81 9.25
C VAL A 89 -0.05 -4.06 8.60
N ALA A 90 -0.17 -5.16 7.87
CA ALA A 90 -1.43 -5.51 7.21
C ALA A 90 -2.57 -5.67 8.22
N ASP A 91 -2.30 -6.28 9.38
CA ASP A 91 -3.27 -6.47 10.45
C ASP A 91 -3.64 -5.14 11.10
N ALA A 92 -2.66 -4.31 11.47
CA ALA A 92 -2.92 -2.98 12.00
C ALA A 92 -3.71 -2.10 11.02
N VAL A 93 -3.39 -2.16 9.72
CA VAL A 93 -4.18 -1.47 8.68
C VAL A 93 -5.59 -2.06 8.63
N VAL A 94 -5.77 -3.38 8.52
CA VAL A 94 -7.10 -4.00 8.47
C VAL A 94 -7.93 -3.68 9.71
N GLU A 95 -7.32 -3.70 10.89
CA GLU A 95 -7.98 -3.40 12.17
C GLU A 95 -8.31 -1.90 12.32
N ASN A 96 -7.48 -0.99 11.79
CA ASN A 96 -7.69 0.47 11.86
C ASN A 96 -8.43 1.05 10.65
N THR A 97 -8.57 0.28 9.57
CA THR A 97 -9.49 0.64 8.48
C THR A 97 -10.88 0.25 8.96
N LEU A 98 -11.43 1.03 9.91
CA LEU A 98 -12.84 0.99 10.32
C LEU A 98 -13.67 0.66 9.09
N ASN A 99 -14.31 -0.52 9.08
CA ASN A 99 -15.14 -0.92 7.96
C ASN A 99 -16.25 0.13 7.86
N LYS A 100 -16.05 1.09 6.97
CA LYS A 100 -16.88 2.27 6.86
C LYS A 100 -18.35 1.92 6.71
N GLU A 101 -18.65 0.80 6.04
CA GLU A 101 -20.00 0.30 5.87
C GLU A 101 -20.59 -0.18 7.21
N ASP A 102 -19.83 -0.98 7.97
CA ASP A 102 -20.25 -1.46 9.30
C ASP A 102 -20.38 -0.30 10.30
N THR A 103 -19.44 0.64 10.31
CA THR A 103 -19.52 1.84 11.16
C THR A 103 -20.72 2.71 10.80
N ILE A 104 -21.06 2.84 9.52
CA ILE A 104 -22.27 3.54 9.08
C ILE A 104 -23.52 2.80 9.56
N ASN A 105 -23.55 1.47 9.46
CA ASN A 105 -24.67 0.66 9.92
C ASN A 105 -24.87 0.80 11.43
N ASP A 106 -23.79 0.66 12.21
CA ASP A 106 -23.83 0.79 13.67
C ASP A 106 -24.29 2.18 14.11
N ILE A 107 -23.77 3.25 13.47
CA ILE A 107 -24.22 4.63 13.76
C ILE A 107 -25.69 4.84 13.35
N SER A 108 -26.13 4.25 12.23
CA SER A 108 -27.53 4.33 11.79
C SER A 108 -28.46 3.66 12.79
N ASP A 109 -28.08 2.49 13.29
CA ASP A 109 -28.80 1.78 14.34
C ASP A 109 -28.85 2.62 15.63
N PHE A 110 -27.79 3.32 15.99
CA PHE A 110 -27.80 4.22 17.15
C PHE A 110 -28.74 5.41 16.97
N LEU A 111 -28.79 5.98 15.75
CA LEU A 111 -29.71 7.08 15.42
C LEU A 111 -31.18 6.64 15.50
N GLU A 112 -31.49 5.39 15.19
CA GLU A 112 -32.85 4.84 15.31
C GLU A 112 -33.21 4.45 16.75
N GLN A 113 -32.24 3.96 17.52
CA GLN A 113 -32.47 3.44 18.87
C GLN A 113 -32.41 4.50 19.98
N CYS A 114 -31.58 5.54 19.82
CA CYS A 114 -31.43 6.58 20.83
C CYS A 114 -32.56 7.60 20.73
N SER A 115 -33.21 7.88 21.86
CA SER A 115 -34.35 8.80 21.92
C SER A 115 -33.91 10.24 22.20
N THR A 116 -32.67 10.42 22.65
CA THR A 116 -32.10 11.72 22.98
C THR A 116 -30.67 11.87 22.45
N LEU A 117 -30.25 13.11 22.23
CA LEU A 117 -28.88 13.45 21.86
C LEU A 117 -27.85 13.00 22.90
N ARG A 118 -28.23 12.97 24.19
CA ARG A 118 -27.34 12.55 25.26
C ARG A 118 -27.09 11.04 25.23
N GLU A 119 -28.12 10.24 25.02
CA GLU A 119 -27.97 8.79 24.83
C GLU A 119 -27.14 8.45 23.58
N LEU A 120 -27.34 9.20 22.49
CA LEU A 120 -26.52 9.05 21.29
C LEU A 120 -25.06 9.41 21.57
N GLN A 121 -24.81 10.52 22.28
CA GLN A 121 -23.46 10.94 22.67
C GLN A 121 -22.79 9.86 23.54
N ASP A 122 -23.46 9.38 24.58
CA ASP A 122 -22.93 8.36 25.49
C ASP A 122 -22.60 7.05 24.73
N LYS A 123 -23.49 6.60 23.84
CA LYS A 123 -23.23 5.42 22.98
C LYS A 123 -22.06 5.63 22.02
N LEU A 124 -21.93 6.81 21.41
CA LEU A 124 -20.82 7.11 20.51
C LEU A 124 -19.49 7.19 21.27
N MET A 125 -19.48 7.74 22.49
CA MET A 125 -18.28 7.79 23.33
C MET A 125 -17.85 6.39 23.74
N GLU A 126 -18.80 5.52 24.12
CA GLU A 126 -18.51 4.11 24.40
C GLU A 126 -18.01 3.36 23.16
N TYR A 127 -18.69 3.51 22.01
CA TYR A 127 -18.36 2.81 20.77
C TYR A 127 -16.97 3.16 20.22
N PHE A 128 -16.55 4.42 20.36
CA PHE A 128 -15.24 4.90 19.89
C PHE A 128 -14.18 4.99 21.00
N ASP A 129 -14.47 4.51 22.21
CA ASP A 129 -13.59 4.59 23.39
C ASP A 129 -13.04 6.02 23.65
N LEU A 130 -13.95 7.01 23.58
CA LEU A 130 -13.61 8.42 23.79
C LEU A 130 -13.74 8.79 25.27
N GLN A 131 -12.77 9.54 25.80
CA GLN A 131 -12.90 10.14 27.13
C GLN A 131 -13.87 11.33 27.11
N ASP A 132 -14.66 11.47 28.19
CA ASP A 132 -15.54 12.62 28.41
C ASP A 132 -14.73 13.93 28.29
N CYS A 133 -15.12 14.79 27.34
CA CYS A 133 -14.52 16.11 27.09
C CYS A 133 -15.19 17.21 27.91
#